data_AF-A0A1Y2W9R2-F1
#
_entry.id   AF-A0A1Y2W9R2-F1
#
_cell.length_a   1.000
_cell.length_b   1.000
_cell.length_c   1.000
_cell.angle_alpha   90.00
_cell.angle_beta   90.00
_cell.angle_gamma   90.00
#
_symmetry.space_group_name_H-M   'P 1'
#
loop_
_entity.id
_entity.type
_entity.pdbx_description
1 polymer ?
#
loop_
_entity_poly.entity_id
_entity_poly.type
_entity_poly.pdbx_seq_one_letter_code
_entity_poly.pdbx_strand_id
1 'polypeptide(L)'
;MTFNLNNFNILKGSFYFDIVHLFQRYPFIPALLITISTHAKGVLEMDKLPPELLRHILNYTVIAHHDYKNDLLELRTTCKTFDEILKPYALQTLQLDFTRLDRRNTSIVPPDNDALHRAARFCRALYLDMMVVRDDAEVKFLSDIFTHFGDMEGFVSELRTRYCMNDQSFTEIEYRHQLGHMLECAPDVTALKLHLPFQLVSPGQYRAATIILGNTLEALVQRPEESETLKTLVLENLSDLSVVSLWRNPQDVRNIISVFSNLRRLFLSVRRSDESYLHTINFRKSLWEMIGKAEKLDSLCLVDLDVDERPEQNIKTSLQQNLSHEDWRSKALPPPLKQFRAILPNLTFLELRQLEIMACDLVCMFESFTNLKELHMDGVFLKTVYNSESPNANNTLWIGLPNVPPPADHLWIATHMRKIRAQLRVCLVSNLGYDQYMMGEPPENELTYDLEDPSGLSRSLDLRFVEVAMGIKQPAAPDGTPITYLPDEGSEGLAHDEDYNANYHLTTQQDPTSAWHQSIDGHFKNRNRFTIETLHTFAENACKGMRLLNAMRERQQLRQNDSDI
;
A
#
# COMPACT_ATOMS: atom_id res chain seq x y z
N MET A 1 9.95 -19.45 13.53
CA MET A 1 10.47 -19.91 14.83
C MET A 1 10.15 -18.83 15.86
N THR A 2 9.11 -19.10 16.63
CA THR A 2 8.64 -18.38 17.82
C THR A 2 9.53 -18.71 19.02
N PHE A 3 9.56 -17.84 20.04
CA PHE A 3 10.18 -17.90 21.41
C PHE A 3 11.19 -16.77 21.65
N ASN A 4 11.34 -16.12 22.81
CA ASN A 4 10.65 -16.11 24.11
C ASN A 4 11.05 -14.79 24.82
N LEU A 5 10.15 -14.12 25.54
CA LEU A 5 10.48 -12.94 26.38
C LEU A 5 11.17 -13.31 27.71
N ASN A 6 11.58 -14.58 27.88
CA ASN A 6 12.05 -15.14 29.14
C ASN A 6 13.56 -15.06 29.42
N ASN A 7 14.39 -14.42 28.59
CA ASN A 7 15.84 -14.30 28.90
C ASN A 7 16.18 -13.08 29.79
N PHE A 8 15.35 -12.81 30.78
CA PHE A 8 15.67 -11.93 31.91
C PHE A 8 16.00 -12.80 33.14
N ASN A 9 17.11 -13.54 33.11
CA ASN A 9 18.02 -13.82 34.25
C ASN A 9 18.93 -15.04 34.00
N ILE A 10 20.22 -14.90 34.37
CA ILE A 10 21.29 -15.93 34.57
C ILE A 10 21.98 -16.32 33.23
N LEU A 11 23.28 -16.09 32.95
CA LEU A 11 24.53 -16.27 33.71
C LEU A 11 25.64 -15.28 33.32
N LYS A 12 26.49 -14.98 34.31
CA LYS A 12 27.85 -14.45 34.14
C LYS A 12 28.71 -15.42 33.31
N GLY A 13 29.42 -14.86 32.33
CA GLY A 13 30.69 -15.40 31.83
C GLY A 13 30.65 -16.01 30.42
N SER A 14 31.12 -15.24 29.43
CA SER A 14 31.93 -15.67 28.28
C SER A 14 31.86 -14.61 27.18
N PHE A 15 32.68 -13.55 27.31
CA PHE A 15 32.70 -12.37 26.42
C PHE A 15 33.35 -12.62 25.05
N TYR A 16 33.76 -13.85 24.73
CA TYR A 16 34.64 -14.13 23.57
C TYR A 16 34.02 -14.98 22.47
N PHE A 17 32.87 -15.63 22.72
CA PHE A 17 32.33 -16.62 21.77
C PHE A 17 31.27 -16.05 20.79
N ASP A 18 30.49 -15.04 21.18
CA ASP A 18 29.40 -14.53 20.33
C ASP A 18 29.86 -13.53 19.26
N ILE A 19 30.97 -12.82 19.51
CA ILE A 19 31.53 -11.85 18.56
C ILE A 19 32.19 -12.56 17.36
N VAL A 20 32.83 -13.72 17.58
CA VAL A 20 33.44 -14.52 16.50
C VAL A 20 32.36 -15.10 15.56
N HIS A 21 31.19 -15.43 16.08
CA HIS A 21 30.07 -15.93 15.27
C HIS A 21 29.46 -14.83 14.38
N LEU A 22 29.43 -13.58 14.86
CA LEU A 22 29.04 -12.41 14.07
C LEU A 22 30.06 -12.12 12.94
N PHE A 23 31.36 -12.28 13.23
CA PHE A 23 32.46 -12.10 12.26
C PHE A 23 32.55 -13.20 11.19
N GLN A 24 32.14 -14.43 11.51
CA GLN A 24 32.12 -15.53 10.55
C GLN A 24 30.92 -15.46 9.58
N ARG A 25 29.82 -14.82 9.99
CA ARG A 25 28.59 -14.73 9.18
C ARG A 25 28.61 -13.58 8.17
N TYR A 26 29.44 -12.55 8.36
CA TYR A 26 29.49 -11.35 7.51
C TYR A 26 30.92 -10.81 7.28
N PRO A 27 31.57 -11.15 6.16
CA PRO A 27 32.99 -10.83 5.90
C PRO A 27 33.29 -9.35 5.55
N PHE A 28 32.32 -8.44 5.64
CA PHE A 28 32.50 -6.99 5.36
C PHE A 28 32.62 -6.09 6.60
N ILE A 29 32.19 -6.57 7.77
CA ILE A 29 32.48 -5.94 9.08
C ILE A 29 34.00 -5.81 9.38
N PRO A 30 34.90 -6.71 8.90
CA PRO A 30 36.33 -6.59 9.10
C PRO A 30 36.94 -5.31 8.53
N ALA A 31 36.49 -4.76 7.39
CA ALA A 31 37.20 -3.63 6.77
C ALA A 31 37.14 -2.35 7.61
N LEU A 32 35.98 -2.05 8.21
CA LEU A 32 35.80 -0.87 9.07
C LEU A 32 36.53 -1.04 10.41
N LEU A 33 36.45 -2.23 11.02
CA LEU A 33 37.13 -2.54 12.28
C LEU A 33 38.63 -2.79 12.13
N ILE A 34 39.12 -3.28 10.99
CA ILE A 34 40.56 -3.39 10.67
C ILE A 34 41.15 -2.00 10.43
N THR A 35 40.40 -1.07 9.81
CA THR A 35 40.87 0.32 9.66
C THR A 35 40.96 1.03 11.02
N ILE A 36 40.02 0.76 11.93
CA ILE A 36 40.04 1.29 13.31
C ILE A 36 41.09 0.57 14.19
N SER A 37 41.27 -0.75 14.01
CA SER A 37 42.24 -1.60 14.72
C SER A 37 43.70 -1.35 14.30
N THR A 38 43.95 -0.97 13.05
CA THR A 38 45.32 -0.68 12.59
C THR A 38 45.86 0.63 13.15
N HIS A 39 44.98 1.54 13.61
CA HIS A 39 45.36 2.78 14.30
C HIS A 39 45.37 2.65 15.84
N ALA A 40 44.66 1.67 16.40
CA ALA A 40 44.60 1.44 17.84
C ALA A 40 45.23 0.09 18.21
N LYS A 41 46.50 0.10 18.64
CA LYS A 41 47.16 -1.05 19.26
C LYS A 41 46.49 -1.37 20.61
N GLY A 42 45.43 -2.16 20.59
CA GLY A 42 44.75 -2.67 21.79
C GLY A 42 43.45 -3.37 21.43
N VAL A 43 43.09 -4.42 22.18
CA VAL A 43 41.77 -5.05 22.12
C VAL A 43 40.73 -3.95 22.38
N LEU A 44 39.95 -3.58 21.37
CA LEU A 44 38.90 -2.58 21.48
C LEU A 44 37.76 -3.17 22.30
N GLU A 45 37.72 -2.85 23.59
CA GLU A 45 36.51 -3.03 24.40
C GLU A 45 35.45 -2.06 23.85
N MET A 46 34.30 -2.58 23.43
CA MET A 46 33.20 -1.79 22.86
C MET A 46 32.74 -0.65 23.79
N ASP A 47 32.88 -0.84 25.09
CA ASP A 47 32.56 0.12 26.16
C ASP A 47 33.49 1.35 26.18
N LYS A 48 34.63 1.26 25.50
CA LYS A 48 35.63 2.32 25.37
C LYS A 48 35.55 3.05 24.03
N LEU A 49 34.67 2.62 23.12
CA LEU A 49 34.46 3.32 21.86
C LEU A 49 33.70 4.64 22.10
N PRO A 50 34.11 5.73 21.42
CA PRO A 50 33.32 6.94 21.33
C PRO A 50 31.86 6.64 20.92
N PRO A 51 30.86 7.29 21.55
CA PRO A 51 29.45 7.12 21.20
C PRO A 51 29.15 7.34 19.72
N GLU A 52 29.91 8.19 19.04
CA GLU A 52 29.79 8.49 17.61
C GLU A 52 30.14 7.27 16.75
N LEU A 53 31.19 6.53 17.11
CA LEU A 53 31.56 5.29 16.42
C LEU A 53 30.55 4.18 16.67
N LEU A 54 30.02 4.08 17.90
CA LEU A 54 28.95 3.14 18.22
C LEU A 54 27.68 3.44 17.42
N ARG A 55 27.32 4.72 17.24
CA ARG A 55 26.19 5.13 16.38
C ARG A 55 26.42 4.74 14.92
N HIS A 56 27.63 4.92 14.38
CA HIS A 56 27.94 4.50 13.01
C HIS A 56 27.88 2.99 12.82
N ILE A 57 28.44 2.22 13.77
CA ILE A 57 28.32 0.76 13.77
C ILE A 57 26.84 0.37 13.81
N LEU A 58 26.05 0.96 14.71
CA LEU A 58 24.62 0.68 14.83
C LEU A 58 23.83 1.03 13.58
N ASN A 59 24.07 2.18 12.96
CA ASN A 59 23.42 2.52 11.68
C ASN A 59 23.72 1.48 10.61
N TYR A 60 24.97 1.07 10.48
CA TYR A 60 25.34 0.03 9.52
C TYR A 60 24.67 -1.31 9.86
N THR A 61 24.63 -1.70 11.13
CA THR A 61 24.02 -2.95 11.57
C THR A 61 22.51 -2.94 11.40
N VAL A 62 21.82 -1.81 11.68
CA VAL A 62 20.38 -1.63 11.43
C VAL A 62 20.09 -1.78 9.94
N ILE A 63 20.87 -1.13 9.07
CA ILE A 63 20.73 -1.26 7.61
C ILE A 63 20.96 -2.71 7.16
N ALA A 64 22.01 -3.37 7.68
CA ALA A 64 22.32 -4.76 7.34
C ALA A 64 21.27 -5.76 7.85
N HIS A 65 20.53 -5.44 8.92
CA HIS A 65 19.52 -6.29 9.54
C HIS A 65 18.09 -5.74 9.35
N HIS A 66 17.85 -5.01 8.27
CA HIS A 66 16.55 -4.40 7.96
C HIS A 66 15.37 -5.40 7.98
N ASP A 67 15.64 -6.67 7.65
CA ASP A 67 14.65 -7.76 7.64
C ASP A 67 14.69 -8.65 8.91
N TYR A 68 15.64 -8.43 9.82
CA TYR A 68 15.92 -9.29 10.98
C TYR A 68 16.04 -8.50 12.29
N LYS A 69 15.00 -7.73 12.62
CA LYS A 69 14.93 -6.89 13.84
C LYS A 69 15.26 -7.66 15.13
N ASN A 70 14.82 -8.91 15.25
CA ASN A 70 15.00 -9.71 16.46
C ASN A 70 16.47 -10.08 16.69
N ASP A 71 17.20 -10.42 15.63
CA ASP A 71 18.63 -10.72 15.69
C ASP A 71 19.42 -9.49 16.19
N LEU A 72 18.96 -8.29 15.82
CA LEU A 72 19.54 -7.04 16.31
C LEU A 72 19.31 -6.81 17.82
N LEU A 73 18.16 -7.25 18.36
CA LEU A 73 17.87 -7.11 19.79
C LEU A 73 18.79 -7.97 20.67
N GLU A 74 19.38 -9.05 20.15
CA GLU A 74 20.37 -9.85 20.88
C GLU A 74 21.63 -9.03 21.19
N LEU A 75 21.99 -8.08 20.31
CA LEU A 75 23.14 -7.20 20.47
C LEU A 75 23.02 -6.22 21.64
N ARG A 76 21.83 -6.09 22.25
CA ARG A 76 21.62 -5.30 23.48
C ARG A 76 22.48 -5.81 24.65
N THR A 77 22.92 -7.06 24.60
CA THR A 77 23.77 -7.66 25.64
C THR A 77 25.25 -7.29 25.50
N THR A 78 25.65 -6.67 24.39
CA THR A 78 27.05 -6.31 24.10
C THR A 78 27.63 -5.37 25.15
N CYS A 79 26.98 -4.25 25.42
CA CYS A 79 27.29 -3.33 26.52
C CYS A 79 26.18 -2.34 26.80
N LYS A 80 26.25 -1.65 27.94
CA LYS A 80 25.21 -0.70 28.38
C LYS A 80 25.03 0.46 27.39
N THR A 81 26.12 1.05 26.92
CA THR A 81 26.08 2.17 25.97
C THR A 81 25.48 1.73 24.63
N PHE A 82 25.80 0.53 24.18
CA PHE A 82 25.23 -0.04 22.96
C PHE A 82 23.72 -0.26 23.10
N ASP A 83 23.27 -0.83 24.22
CA ASP A 83 21.83 -1.00 24.54
C ASP A 83 21.10 0.34 24.58
N GLU A 84 21.69 1.38 25.18
CA GLU A 84 21.12 2.73 25.24
C GLU A 84 20.98 3.37 23.85
N ILE A 85 21.94 3.18 22.95
CA ILE A 85 21.88 3.72 21.58
C ILE A 85 20.96 2.88 20.69
N LEU A 86 20.87 1.56 20.88
CA LEU A 86 20.06 0.66 20.06
C LEU A 86 18.56 0.80 20.32
N LYS A 87 18.15 0.99 21.59
CA LYS A 87 16.73 1.06 21.99
C LYS A 87 15.89 2.05 21.17
N PRO A 88 16.32 3.30 20.93
CA PRO A 88 15.59 4.24 20.09
C PRO A 88 15.28 3.74 18.68
N TYR A 89 16.14 2.92 18.08
CA TYR A 89 15.90 2.32 16.76
C TYR A 89 15.03 1.07 16.88
N ALA A 90 15.43 0.13 17.74
CA ALA A 90 14.79 -1.19 17.80
C ALA A 90 13.42 -1.19 18.50
N LEU A 91 13.12 -0.21 19.35
CA LEU A 91 11.86 -0.14 20.11
C LEU A 91 10.93 0.97 19.60
N GLN A 92 11.16 1.48 18.38
CA GLN A 92 10.38 2.58 17.82
C GLN A 92 8.95 2.20 17.42
N THR A 93 8.73 0.95 17.04
CA THR A 93 7.42 0.44 16.62
C THR A 93 6.83 -0.51 17.64
N LEU A 94 5.62 -0.19 18.11
CA LEU A 94 4.73 -1.13 18.80
C LEU A 94 3.96 -1.95 17.77
N GLN A 95 3.85 -3.25 18.00
CA GLN A 95 3.08 -4.15 17.14
C GLN A 95 1.96 -4.80 17.94
N LEU A 96 0.75 -4.75 17.40
CA LEU A 96 -0.38 -5.58 17.82
C LEU A 96 -0.82 -6.40 16.61
N ASP A 97 -0.74 -7.72 16.72
CA ASP A 97 -1.20 -8.65 15.70
C ASP A 97 -2.21 -9.64 16.28
N PHE A 98 -2.90 -10.36 15.39
CA PHE A 98 -3.88 -11.37 15.77
C PHE A 98 -3.37 -12.37 16.83
N THR A 99 -2.10 -12.78 16.78
CA THR A 99 -1.57 -13.80 17.70
C THR A 99 -1.57 -13.34 19.15
N ARG A 100 -1.52 -12.02 19.39
CA ARG A 100 -1.61 -11.40 20.72
C ARG A 100 -3.04 -11.33 21.25
N LEU A 101 -4.03 -11.54 20.39
CA LEU A 101 -5.46 -11.53 20.73
C LEU A 101 -6.03 -12.95 20.78
N ASP A 102 -5.40 -13.93 20.12
CA ASP A 102 -5.84 -15.32 20.03
C ASP A 102 -5.87 -16.02 21.41
N ARG A 103 -7.07 -16.15 22.00
CA ARG A 103 -7.30 -16.86 23.28
C ARG A 103 -6.84 -18.32 23.28
N ARG A 104 -6.77 -18.97 22.11
CA ARG A 104 -6.40 -20.39 22.00
C ARG A 104 -4.90 -20.59 22.00
N ASN A 105 -4.12 -19.55 21.71
CA ASN A 105 -2.68 -19.66 21.67
C ASN A 105 -2.06 -19.50 23.05
N THR A 106 -2.21 -20.54 23.89
CA THR A 106 -1.66 -20.60 25.24
C THR A 106 -0.13 -20.59 25.29
N SER A 107 0.55 -20.77 24.15
CA SER A 107 2.01 -20.72 24.05
C SER A 107 2.57 -19.30 24.08
N ILE A 108 1.72 -18.28 23.88
CA ILE A 108 2.12 -16.88 23.90
C ILE A 108 1.88 -16.33 25.30
N VAL A 109 2.98 -16.03 26.00
CA VAL A 109 2.95 -15.31 27.28
C VAL A 109 2.24 -13.96 27.04
N PRO A 110 1.24 -13.59 27.88
CA PRO A 110 0.60 -12.30 27.78
C PRO A 110 1.64 -11.16 27.82
N PRO A 111 1.40 -10.04 27.13
CA PRO A 111 2.34 -8.93 27.09
C PRO A 111 2.69 -8.46 28.51
N ASP A 112 3.99 -8.38 28.81
CA ASP A 112 4.49 -7.83 30.08
C ASP A 112 4.22 -6.32 30.08
N ASN A 113 3.23 -5.90 30.88
CA ASN A 113 2.82 -4.50 31.01
C ASN A 113 3.96 -3.61 31.52
N ASP A 114 4.85 -4.14 32.37
CA ASP A 114 6.00 -3.37 32.84
C ASP A 114 7.04 -3.21 31.72
N ALA A 115 7.20 -4.22 30.86
CA ALA A 115 8.06 -4.12 29.69
C ALA A 115 7.51 -3.09 28.69
N LEU A 116 6.18 -3.07 28.49
CA LEU A 116 5.53 -2.07 27.67
C LEU A 116 5.82 -0.66 28.20
N HIS A 117 5.60 -0.40 29.49
CA HIS A 117 5.91 0.91 30.10
C HIS A 117 7.38 1.30 29.93
N ARG A 118 8.32 0.36 30.07
CA ARG A 118 9.77 0.64 29.89
C ARG A 118 10.14 0.97 28.43
N ALA A 119 9.47 0.34 27.47
CA ALA A 119 9.74 0.47 26.04
C ALA A 119 8.98 1.64 25.39
N ALA A 120 7.78 1.95 25.89
CA ALA A 120 6.83 2.86 25.25
C ALA A 120 7.38 4.29 25.04
N ARG A 121 8.29 4.76 25.90
CA ARG A 121 9.00 6.04 25.72
C ARG A 121 9.84 6.15 24.44
N PHE A 122 10.22 5.01 23.84
CA PHE A 122 10.94 4.99 22.57
C PHE A 122 10.00 4.87 21.37
N CYS A 123 8.74 4.52 21.62
CA CYS A 123 7.78 4.24 20.58
C CYS A 123 7.33 5.54 19.90
N ARG A 124 7.38 5.54 18.57
CA ARG A 124 6.93 6.63 17.70
C ARG A 124 5.95 6.14 16.64
N ALA A 125 5.88 4.82 16.43
CA ALA A 125 5.00 4.20 15.47
C ALA A 125 4.21 3.04 16.08
N LEU A 126 3.04 2.79 15.51
CA LEU A 126 2.17 1.68 15.83
C LEU A 126 1.89 0.89 14.55
N TYR A 127 2.08 -0.42 14.60
CA TYR A 127 1.74 -1.37 13.54
C TYR A 127 0.66 -2.33 14.02
N LEU A 128 -0.48 -2.32 13.36
CA LEU A 128 -1.63 -3.17 13.65
C LEU A 128 -1.81 -4.14 12.48
N ASP A 129 -1.73 -5.43 12.75
CA ASP A 129 -1.90 -6.47 11.73
C ASP A 129 -3.08 -7.39 12.04
N MET A 130 -4.19 -7.13 11.33
CA MET A 130 -5.44 -7.86 11.47
C MET A 130 -5.84 -8.60 10.20
N MET A 131 -4.92 -8.82 9.23
CA MET A 131 -5.27 -9.39 7.93
C MET A 131 -5.91 -10.78 7.99
N VAL A 132 -5.52 -11.59 8.99
CA VAL A 132 -6.05 -12.96 9.18
C VAL A 132 -7.44 -13.00 9.81
N VAL A 133 -7.92 -11.89 10.38
CA VAL A 133 -9.25 -11.81 10.99
C VAL A 133 -10.30 -12.00 9.89
N ARG A 134 -11.37 -12.73 10.18
CA ARG A 134 -12.44 -13.07 9.23
C ARG A 134 -13.78 -12.52 9.67
N ASP A 135 -14.63 -12.29 8.67
CA ASP A 135 -16.02 -11.91 8.92
C ASP A 135 -16.89 -13.15 9.13
N ASP A 136 -17.83 -13.11 10.06
CA ASP A 136 -18.74 -14.24 10.27
C ASP A 136 -19.61 -14.50 9.03
N ALA A 137 -19.95 -13.44 8.28
CA ALA A 137 -20.68 -13.58 7.02
C ALA A 137 -19.86 -14.31 5.94
N GLU A 138 -18.57 -14.01 5.84
CA GLU A 138 -17.64 -14.69 4.93
C GLU A 138 -17.53 -16.18 5.27
N VAL A 139 -17.31 -16.48 6.55
CA VAL A 139 -17.19 -17.86 7.02
C VAL A 139 -18.49 -18.63 6.86
N LYS A 140 -19.64 -17.98 7.07
CA LYS A 140 -20.94 -18.58 6.79
C LYS A 140 -21.10 -18.90 5.30
N PHE A 141 -20.73 -17.98 4.41
CA PHE A 141 -20.78 -18.24 2.97
C PHE A 141 -19.88 -19.41 2.55
N LEU A 142 -18.64 -19.46 3.05
CA LEU A 142 -17.75 -20.60 2.81
C LEU A 142 -18.32 -21.91 3.37
N SER A 143 -18.94 -21.85 4.55
CA SER A 143 -19.66 -22.98 5.13
C SER A 143 -20.75 -23.49 4.19
N ASP A 144 -21.59 -22.57 3.68
CA ASP A 144 -22.72 -22.92 2.81
C ASP A 144 -22.23 -23.56 1.50
N ILE A 145 -21.19 -22.98 0.86
CA ILE A 145 -20.59 -23.54 -0.36
C ILE A 145 -19.97 -24.92 -0.10
N PHE A 146 -19.27 -25.09 1.02
CA PHE A 146 -18.52 -26.31 1.30
C PHE A 146 -19.29 -27.37 2.09
N THR A 147 -20.58 -27.14 2.38
CA THR A 147 -21.44 -28.04 3.19
C THR A 147 -21.36 -29.52 2.77
N HIS A 148 -21.16 -29.79 1.47
CA HIS A 148 -21.15 -31.15 0.93
C HIS A 148 -19.77 -31.85 0.99
N PHE A 149 -18.73 -31.15 1.46
CA PHE A 149 -17.36 -31.65 1.49
C PHE A 149 -16.88 -31.77 2.93
N GLY A 150 -16.98 -32.96 3.53
CA GLY A 150 -16.51 -33.21 4.91
C GLY A 150 -15.03 -32.84 5.13
N ASP A 151 -14.20 -32.98 4.09
CA ASP A 151 -12.81 -32.51 4.03
C ASP A 151 -12.62 -31.01 4.34
N MET A 152 -13.67 -30.19 4.18
CA MET A 152 -13.65 -28.74 4.39
C MET A 152 -14.25 -28.34 5.75
N GLU A 153 -14.87 -29.26 6.48
CA GLU A 153 -15.52 -28.96 7.77
C GLU A 153 -14.51 -28.45 8.81
N GLY A 154 -13.34 -29.08 8.88
CA GLY A 154 -12.25 -28.67 9.78
C GLY A 154 -11.78 -27.25 9.48
N PHE A 155 -11.60 -26.90 8.20
CA PHE A 155 -11.19 -25.57 7.77
C PHE A 155 -12.23 -24.49 8.14
N VAL A 156 -13.50 -24.71 7.81
CA VAL A 156 -14.58 -23.75 8.11
C VAL A 156 -14.75 -23.58 9.62
N SER A 157 -14.68 -24.68 10.37
CA SER A 157 -14.72 -24.65 11.84
C SER A 157 -13.53 -23.87 12.42
N GLU A 158 -12.33 -24.04 11.88
CA GLU A 158 -11.16 -23.27 12.32
C GLU A 158 -11.34 -21.77 12.04
N LEU A 159 -11.77 -21.39 10.84
CA LEU A 159 -12.06 -19.99 10.51
C LEU A 159 -13.05 -19.37 11.50
N ARG A 160 -14.17 -20.05 11.75
CA ARG A 160 -15.23 -19.54 12.65
C ARG A 160 -14.73 -19.41 14.09
N THR A 161 -14.03 -20.42 14.58
CA THR A 161 -13.76 -20.56 16.00
C THR A 161 -12.45 -19.90 16.44
N ARG A 162 -11.53 -19.65 15.49
CA ARG A 162 -10.22 -19.04 15.76
C ARG A 162 -10.06 -17.68 15.11
N TYR A 163 -10.58 -17.44 13.91
CA TYR A 163 -10.22 -16.23 13.15
C TYR A 163 -11.35 -15.20 13.03
N CYS A 164 -12.59 -15.52 13.42
CA CYS A 164 -13.67 -14.54 13.52
C CYS A 164 -13.65 -13.78 14.85
N MET A 165 -14.04 -12.50 14.83
CA MET A 165 -14.26 -11.72 16.05
C MET A 165 -15.48 -12.21 16.82
N ASN A 166 -15.29 -13.07 17.82
CA ASN A 166 -16.33 -13.64 18.65
C ASN A 166 -15.76 -14.16 19.99
N ASP A 167 -16.63 -14.67 20.86
CA ASP A 167 -16.25 -15.19 22.18
C ASP A 167 -15.34 -16.43 22.16
N GLN A 168 -15.11 -17.07 21.01
CA GLN A 168 -14.19 -18.22 20.93
C GLN A 168 -12.77 -17.83 20.53
N SER A 169 -12.61 -16.67 19.89
CA SER A 169 -11.33 -16.10 19.48
C SER A 169 -11.03 -14.84 20.30
N PHE A 170 -11.37 -13.66 19.79
CA PHE A 170 -11.32 -12.39 20.53
C PHE A 170 -12.50 -11.51 20.13
N THR A 171 -12.89 -10.61 21.02
CA THR A 171 -14.03 -9.71 20.87
C THR A 171 -13.58 -8.30 20.50
N GLU A 172 -14.52 -7.50 20.00
CA GLU A 172 -14.32 -6.06 19.79
C GLU A 172 -13.85 -5.34 21.08
N ILE A 173 -14.43 -5.72 22.22
CA ILE A 173 -14.11 -5.12 23.53
C ILE A 173 -12.64 -5.39 23.90
N GLU A 174 -12.15 -6.61 23.68
CA GLU A 174 -10.76 -6.96 23.95
C GLU A 174 -9.79 -6.25 23.02
N TYR A 175 -10.12 -6.18 21.73
CA TYR A 175 -9.34 -5.41 20.76
C TYR A 175 -9.19 -3.95 21.21
N ARG A 176 -10.31 -3.30 21.53
CA ARG A 176 -10.34 -1.92 21.99
C ARG A 176 -9.56 -1.72 23.29
N HIS A 177 -9.74 -2.61 24.26
CA HIS A 177 -9.05 -2.54 25.54
C HIS A 177 -7.53 -2.63 25.36
N GLN A 178 -7.07 -3.62 24.60
CA GLN A 178 -5.65 -3.83 24.36
C GLN A 178 -5.03 -2.65 23.61
N LEU A 179 -5.70 -2.15 22.57
CA LEU A 179 -5.24 -1.00 21.80
C LEU A 179 -5.20 0.28 22.65
N GLY A 180 -6.25 0.55 23.42
CA GLY A 180 -6.33 1.69 24.33
C GLY A 180 -5.17 1.69 25.33
N HIS A 181 -4.95 0.56 26.01
CA HIS A 181 -3.83 0.42 26.96
C HIS A 181 -2.45 0.64 26.30
N MET A 182 -2.26 0.13 25.07
CA MET A 182 -1.01 0.37 24.33
C MET A 182 -0.78 1.85 24.01
N LEU A 183 -1.84 2.55 23.59
CA LEU A 183 -1.77 3.97 23.26
C LEU A 183 -1.62 4.87 24.49
N GLU A 184 -2.23 4.50 25.62
CA GLU A 184 -2.03 5.15 26.92
C GLU A 184 -0.56 5.07 27.36
N CYS A 185 0.07 3.90 27.19
CA CYS A 185 1.49 3.72 27.54
C CYS A 185 2.43 4.51 26.62
N ALA A 186 2.04 4.75 25.36
CA ALA A 186 2.90 5.27 24.30
C ALA A 186 2.40 6.62 23.75
N PRO A 187 2.50 7.71 24.54
CA PRO A 187 1.95 9.02 24.18
C PRO A 187 2.65 9.68 22.98
N ASP A 188 3.83 9.21 22.59
CA ASP A 188 4.61 9.80 21.51
C ASP A 188 4.37 9.15 20.12
N VAL A 189 3.39 8.25 20.00
CA VAL A 189 3.04 7.63 18.71
C VAL A 189 2.50 8.68 17.75
N THR A 190 3.17 8.84 16.61
CA THR A 190 2.83 9.80 15.54
C THR A 190 2.61 9.15 14.18
N ALA A 191 2.95 7.86 14.04
CA ALA A 191 2.73 7.09 12.82
C ALA A 191 1.92 5.82 13.12
N LEU A 192 0.92 5.52 12.29
CA LEU A 192 0.12 4.31 12.38
C LEU A 192 0.10 3.61 11.03
N LYS A 193 0.41 2.31 11.06
CA LYS A 193 0.15 1.38 9.97
C LYS A 193 -0.89 0.36 10.41
N LEU A 194 -2.01 0.29 9.69
CA LEU A 194 -3.10 -0.64 9.95
C LEU A 194 -3.34 -1.52 8.72
N HIS A 195 -3.11 -2.82 8.88
CA HIS A 195 -3.54 -3.84 7.94
C HIS A 195 -4.92 -4.34 8.33
N LEU A 196 -5.92 -3.97 7.53
CA LEU A 196 -7.29 -4.43 7.73
C LEU A 196 -7.46 -5.89 7.29
N PRO A 197 -8.47 -6.59 7.83
CA PRO A 197 -8.86 -7.93 7.43
C PRO A 197 -8.89 -8.13 5.91
N PHE A 198 -8.18 -9.15 5.42
CA PHE A 198 -8.15 -9.52 4.00
C PHE A 198 -9.18 -10.61 3.74
N GLN A 199 -10.27 -10.31 3.03
CA GLN A 199 -11.28 -11.32 2.68
C GLN A 199 -10.82 -12.20 1.51
N LEU A 200 -11.12 -13.49 1.60
CA LEU A 200 -10.87 -14.49 0.55
C LEU A 200 -11.99 -14.50 -0.49
N VAL A 201 -13.22 -14.22 -0.06
CA VAL A 201 -14.43 -14.21 -0.89
C VAL A 201 -15.30 -13.01 -0.55
N SER A 202 -15.85 -12.36 -1.58
CA SER A 202 -16.44 -11.01 -1.48
C SER A 202 -17.99 -10.91 -1.41
N PRO A 203 -18.81 -11.89 -0.99
CA PRO A 203 -20.26 -11.72 -1.09
C PRO A 203 -20.91 -10.99 0.11
N GLY A 204 -20.11 -10.41 1.02
CA GLY A 204 -20.57 -10.04 2.36
C GLY A 204 -20.30 -8.60 2.82
N GLN A 205 -20.92 -8.22 3.94
CA GLN A 205 -20.62 -6.98 4.65
C GLN A 205 -19.23 -7.09 5.30
N TYR A 206 -18.34 -6.12 5.07
CA TYR A 206 -17.02 -6.02 5.70
C TYR A 206 -17.12 -5.52 7.14
N ARG A 207 -17.81 -6.25 8.01
CA ARG A 207 -18.07 -5.83 9.39
C ARG A 207 -16.78 -5.82 10.21
N ALA A 208 -15.97 -6.87 10.15
CA ALA A 208 -14.73 -6.94 10.92
C ALA A 208 -13.77 -5.79 10.59
N ALA A 209 -13.56 -5.49 9.31
CA ALA A 209 -12.71 -4.38 8.87
C ALA A 209 -13.27 -3.02 9.33
N THR A 210 -14.59 -2.83 9.23
CA THR A 210 -15.26 -1.60 9.69
C THR A 210 -15.13 -1.43 11.21
N ILE A 211 -15.36 -2.49 11.99
CA ILE A 211 -15.25 -2.49 13.45
C ILE A 211 -13.81 -2.17 13.87
N ILE A 212 -12.82 -2.85 13.27
CA ILE A 212 -11.40 -2.63 13.57
C ILE A 212 -11.00 -1.19 13.23
N LEU A 213 -11.36 -0.67 12.06
CA LEU A 213 -11.02 0.69 11.67
C LEU A 213 -11.69 1.72 12.59
N GLY A 214 -13.00 1.59 12.82
CA GLY A 214 -13.76 2.49 13.70
C GLY A 214 -13.20 2.54 15.12
N ASN A 215 -12.98 1.38 15.75
CA ASN A 215 -12.40 1.29 17.09
C ASN A 215 -10.94 1.79 17.14
N THR A 216 -10.17 1.61 16.06
CA THR A 216 -8.80 2.16 16.00
C THR A 216 -8.81 3.68 15.99
N LEU A 217 -9.68 4.28 15.18
CA LEU A 217 -9.83 5.73 15.13
C LEU A 217 -10.37 6.27 16.46
N GLU A 218 -11.33 5.58 17.09
CA GLU A 218 -11.83 5.95 18.41
C GLU A 218 -10.70 5.92 19.47
N ALA A 219 -9.91 4.84 19.52
CA ALA A 219 -8.81 4.70 20.47
C ALA A 219 -7.74 5.79 20.29
N LEU A 220 -7.45 6.18 19.04
CA LEU A 220 -6.54 7.28 18.75
C LEU A 220 -7.05 8.63 19.27
N VAL A 221 -8.36 8.87 19.22
CA VAL A 221 -8.98 10.09 19.75
C VAL A 221 -9.02 10.10 21.28
N GLN A 222 -9.14 8.93 21.91
CA GLN A 222 -9.21 8.77 23.38
C GLN A 222 -7.85 8.81 24.08
N ARG A 223 -6.78 9.12 23.34
CA ARG A 223 -5.44 9.27 23.92
C ARG A 223 -5.38 10.41 24.95
N PRO A 224 -4.50 10.32 25.96
CA PRO A 224 -4.26 11.41 26.91
C PRO A 224 -3.96 12.74 26.21
N GLU A 225 -4.39 13.87 26.78
CA GLU A 225 -4.26 15.21 26.16
C GLU A 225 -2.79 15.59 25.86
N GLU A 226 -1.85 15.12 26.67
CA GLU A 226 -0.40 15.29 26.46
C GLU A 226 0.18 14.45 25.30
N SER A 227 -0.63 13.61 24.65
CA SER A 227 -0.17 12.77 23.54
C SER A 227 0.14 13.56 22.29
N GLU A 228 1.19 13.15 21.58
CA GLU A 228 1.49 13.66 20.25
C GLU A 228 0.39 13.28 19.24
N THR A 229 0.10 14.20 18.32
CA THR A 229 -0.88 13.99 17.26
C THR A 229 -0.37 13.04 16.17
N LEU A 230 -1.28 12.28 15.57
CA LEU A 230 -0.97 11.42 14.44
C LEU A 230 -0.62 12.25 13.20
N LYS A 231 0.55 12.00 12.60
CA LYS A 231 1.10 12.70 11.42
C LYS A 231 1.15 11.80 10.19
N THR A 232 1.27 10.49 10.38
CA THR A 232 1.37 9.51 9.28
C THR A 232 0.37 8.39 9.49
N LEU A 233 -0.43 8.10 8.46
CA LEU A 233 -1.41 7.02 8.47
C LEU A 233 -1.26 6.16 7.20
N VAL A 234 -1.07 4.86 7.40
CA VAL A 234 -1.03 3.85 6.34
C VAL A 234 -2.19 2.88 6.58
N LEU A 235 -3.18 2.89 5.68
CA LEU A 235 -4.31 1.96 5.68
C LEU A 235 -4.20 1.01 4.50
N GLU A 236 -4.11 -0.29 4.79
CA GLU A 236 -4.08 -1.34 3.76
C GLU A 236 -5.34 -2.21 3.83
N ASN A 237 -5.77 -2.70 2.66
CA ASN A 237 -7.00 -3.46 2.48
C ASN A 237 -8.26 -2.69 2.91
N LEU A 238 -8.29 -1.38 2.66
CA LEU A 238 -9.45 -0.54 2.96
C LEU A 238 -10.57 -0.82 1.96
N SER A 239 -11.68 -1.44 2.40
CA SER A 239 -12.82 -1.66 1.51
C SER A 239 -13.68 -0.41 1.33
N ASP A 240 -14.22 -0.26 0.13
CA ASP A 240 -15.28 0.70 -0.21
C ASP A 240 -16.47 0.64 0.77
N LEU A 241 -16.89 -0.58 1.12
CA LEU A 241 -17.97 -0.85 2.07
C LEU A 241 -17.65 -0.32 3.47
N SER A 242 -16.40 -0.47 3.95
CA SER A 242 -15.99 0.08 5.25
C SER A 242 -15.99 1.61 5.24
N VAL A 243 -15.49 2.25 4.18
CA VAL A 243 -15.50 3.72 4.05
C VAL A 243 -16.92 4.26 4.07
N VAL A 244 -17.83 3.67 3.28
CA VAL A 244 -19.24 4.09 3.23
C VAL A 244 -19.95 3.83 4.56
N SER A 245 -19.64 2.72 5.23
CA SER A 245 -20.28 2.36 6.51
C SER A 245 -19.88 3.30 7.64
N LEU A 246 -18.59 3.64 7.77
CA LEU A 246 -18.11 4.60 8.77
C LEU A 246 -18.74 5.98 8.57
N TRP A 247 -18.94 6.41 7.31
CA TRP A 247 -19.54 7.71 7.02
C TRP A 247 -21.03 7.81 7.42
N ARG A 248 -21.70 6.68 7.65
CA ARG A 248 -23.10 6.64 8.12
C ARG A 248 -23.22 6.79 9.63
N ASN A 249 -22.14 6.60 10.38
CA ASN A 249 -22.13 6.73 11.83
C ASN A 249 -21.54 8.09 12.25
N PRO A 250 -22.33 8.98 12.89
CA PRO A 250 -21.85 10.30 13.31
C PRO A 250 -20.64 10.26 14.26
N GLN A 251 -20.51 9.24 15.09
CA GLN A 251 -19.37 9.12 16.00
C GLN A 251 -18.10 8.75 15.25
N ASP A 252 -18.17 7.82 14.30
CA ASP A 252 -17.04 7.46 13.44
C ASP A 252 -16.59 8.65 12.60
N VAL A 253 -17.53 9.43 12.04
CA VAL A 253 -17.21 10.67 11.32
C VAL A 253 -16.46 11.67 12.21
N ARG A 254 -16.88 11.85 13.47
CA ARG A 254 -16.14 12.71 14.43
C ARG A 254 -14.74 12.17 14.70
N ASN A 255 -14.60 10.86 14.87
CA ASN A 255 -13.31 10.22 15.12
C ASN A 255 -12.37 10.42 13.91
N ILE A 256 -12.88 10.21 12.69
CA ILE A 256 -12.15 10.46 11.44
C ILE A 256 -11.70 11.92 11.37
N ILE A 257 -12.60 12.89 11.57
CA ILE A 257 -12.25 14.32 11.50
C ILE A 257 -11.12 14.65 12.47
N SER A 258 -11.21 14.15 13.72
CA SER A 258 -10.21 14.38 14.75
C SER A 258 -8.84 13.82 14.34
N VAL A 259 -8.79 12.54 13.96
CA VAL A 259 -7.52 11.87 13.56
C VAL A 259 -6.93 12.49 12.30
N PHE A 260 -7.75 12.78 11.27
CA PHE A 260 -7.27 13.22 9.97
C PHE A 260 -6.76 14.66 9.98
N SER A 261 -7.30 15.53 10.84
CA SER A 261 -6.97 16.97 10.88
C SER A 261 -5.48 17.32 10.99
N ASN A 262 -4.66 16.41 11.54
CA ASN A 262 -3.23 16.62 11.73
C ASN A 262 -2.33 15.78 10.81
N LEU A 263 -2.92 14.95 9.94
CA LEU A 263 -2.16 14.11 9.03
C LEU A 263 -1.38 14.94 8.03
N ARG A 264 -0.11 14.56 7.84
CA ARG A 264 0.78 15.05 6.79
C ARG A 264 0.95 14.03 5.68
N ARG A 265 1.06 12.75 6.05
CA ARG A 265 1.24 11.64 5.12
C ARG A 265 0.10 10.65 5.22
N LEU A 266 -0.48 10.30 4.08
CA LEU A 266 -1.58 9.34 3.98
C LEU A 266 -1.29 8.33 2.86
N PHE A 267 -1.28 7.05 3.21
CA PHE A 267 -1.27 5.95 2.27
C PHE A 267 -2.60 5.19 2.39
N LEU A 268 -3.30 5.02 1.28
CA LEU A 268 -4.52 4.23 1.19
C LEU A 268 -4.34 3.17 0.11
N SER A 269 -4.54 1.91 0.50
CA SER A 269 -4.72 0.80 -0.42
C SER A 269 -6.17 0.33 -0.33
N VAL A 270 -6.91 0.53 -1.43
CA VAL A 270 -8.36 0.38 -1.51
C VAL A 270 -8.73 -0.93 -2.20
N ARG A 271 -9.81 -1.55 -1.74
CA ARG A 271 -10.50 -2.67 -2.39
C ARG A 271 -11.95 -2.29 -2.66
N ARG A 272 -12.45 -2.62 -3.84
CA ARG A 272 -13.82 -2.42 -4.28
C ARG A 272 -14.51 -3.75 -4.40
N SER A 273 -15.63 -3.86 -3.72
CA SER A 273 -16.41 -5.09 -3.65
C SER A 273 -17.83 -4.92 -4.14
N ASP A 274 -18.36 -3.70 -4.11
CA ASP A 274 -19.71 -3.38 -4.60
C ASP A 274 -19.59 -2.46 -5.82
N GLU A 275 -19.71 -3.07 -7.00
CA GLU A 275 -19.63 -2.38 -8.29
C GLU A 275 -20.93 -1.62 -8.63
N SER A 276 -21.94 -1.62 -7.76
CA SER A 276 -23.20 -0.93 -8.06
C SER A 276 -23.00 0.58 -8.20
N TYR A 277 -23.72 1.17 -9.17
CA TYR A 277 -23.60 2.60 -9.48
C TYR A 277 -23.87 3.51 -8.27
N LEU A 278 -24.93 3.21 -7.50
CA LEU A 278 -25.27 3.97 -6.29
C LEU A 278 -24.21 3.81 -5.19
N HIS A 279 -23.61 2.63 -5.04
CA HIS A 279 -22.52 2.42 -4.10
C HIS A 279 -21.30 3.24 -4.50
N THR A 280 -20.91 3.19 -5.77
CA THR A 280 -19.77 3.93 -6.32
C THR A 280 -19.88 5.44 -6.06
N ILE A 281 -21.08 6.03 -6.21
CA ILE A 281 -21.32 7.44 -5.87
C ILE A 281 -21.08 7.72 -4.38
N ASN A 282 -21.63 6.87 -3.50
CA ASN A 282 -21.50 7.04 -2.06
C ASN A 282 -20.05 6.83 -1.60
N PHE A 283 -19.36 5.86 -2.18
CA PHE A 283 -17.95 5.59 -1.93
C PHE A 283 -17.10 6.78 -2.35
N ARG A 284 -17.25 7.27 -3.59
CA ARG A 284 -16.59 8.48 -4.07
C ARG A 284 -16.74 9.64 -3.10
N LYS A 285 -17.98 9.92 -2.69
CA LYS A 285 -18.26 11.02 -1.76
C LYS A 285 -17.54 10.81 -0.43
N SER A 286 -17.71 9.64 0.18
CA SER A 286 -17.18 9.32 1.51
C SER A 286 -15.64 9.30 1.52
N LEU A 287 -15.01 8.72 0.50
CA LEU A 287 -13.55 8.66 0.35
C LEU A 287 -12.94 10.06 0.29
N TRP A 288 -13.44 10.92 -0.59
CA TRP A 288 -12.87 12.26 -0.77
C TRP A 288 -13.27 13.22 0.35
N GLU A 289 -14.42 13.04 0.99
CA GLU A 289 -14.76 13.78 2.21
C GLU A 289 -13.86 13.39 3.38
N MET A 290 -13.48 12.10 3.49
CA MET A 290 -12.50 11.60 4.46
C MET A 290 -11.11 12.18 4.23
N ILE A 291 -10.56 12.02 3.01
CA ILE A 291 -9.25 12.56 2.63
C ILE A 291 -9.22 14.08 2.82
N GLY A 292 -10.30 14.78 2.46
CA GLY A 292 -10.42 16.23 2.62
C GLY A 292 -10.45 16.73 4.07
N LYS A 293 -10.51 15.85 5.08
CA LYS A 293 -10.31 16.26 6.49
C LYS A 293 -8.83 16.40 6.85
N ALA A 294 -7.91 15.90 6.03
CA ALA A 294 -6.48 16.05 6.22
C ALA A 294 -5.98 17.36 5.62
N GLU A 295 -6.32 18.49 6.24
CA GLU A 295 -5.97 19.83 5.73
C GLU A 295 -4.45 20.06 5.67
N LYS A 296 -3.68 19.39 6.54
CA LYS A 296 -2.21 19.49 6.61
C LYS A 296 -1.48 18.47 5.73
N LEU A 297 -2.22 17.72 4.90
CA LEU A 297 -1.64 16.66 4.08
C LEU A 297 -0.69 17.24 3.04
N ASP A 298 0.58 16.86 3.13
CA ASP A 298 1.63 17.21 2.16
C ASP A 298 1.93 16.07 1.19
N SER A 299 1.56 14.84 1.56
CA SER A 299 1.89 13.61 0.85
C SER A 299 0.73 12.61 0.82
N LEU A 300 0.30 12.21 -0.38
CA LEU A 300 -0.79 11.24 -0.59
C LEU A 300 -0.35 10.11 -1.52
N CYS A 301 -0.58 8.86 -1.10
CA CYS A 301 -0.45 7.67 -1.95
C CYS A 301 -1.78 6.92 -2.03
N LEU A 302 -2.23 6.66 -3.26
CA LEU A 302 -3.43 5.87 -3.54
C LEU A 302 -3.04 4.62 -4.33
N VAL A 303 -3.49 3.48 -3.85
CA VAL A 303 -3.28 2.16 -4.47
C VAL A 303 -4.61 1.46 -4.60
N ASP A 304 -4.89 0.85 -5.75
CA ASP A 304 -6.02 -0.08 -5.92
C ASP A 304 -5.47 -1.51 -6.00
N LEU A 305 -6.08 -2.40 -5.22
CA LEU A 305 -5.65 -3.80 -5.13
C LEU A 305 -6.42 -4.72 -6.08
N ASP A 306 -7.47 -4.24 -6.75
CA ASP A 306 -8.27 -5.06 -7.66
C ASP A 306 -7.81 -4.96 -9.12
N VAL A 307 -6.71 -4.25 -9.39
CA VAL A 307 -6.08 -4.23 -10.71
C VAL A 307 -5.34 -5.56 -10.92
N ASP A 308 -5.76 -6.28 -11.97
CA ASP A 308 -5.13 -7.54 -12.38
C ASP A 308 -3.61 -7.41 -12.53
N GLU A 309 -2.88 -8.51 -12.29
CA GLU A 309 -1.44 -8.54 -12.55
C GLU A 309 -1.14 -8.07 -13.98
N ARG A 310 -0.01 -7.35 -14.10
CA ARG A 310 0.43 -6.62 -15.30
C ARG A 310 0.09 -7.37 -16.59
N PRO A 311 -0.74 -6.79 -17.49
CA PRO A 311 -0.85 -7.34 -18.82
C PRO A 311 0.52 -7.28 -19.51
N GLU A 312 0.86 -8.30 -20.31
CA GLU A 312 2.09 -8.32 -21.12
C GLU A 312 2.15 -7.14 -22.11
N GLN A 313 1.00 -6.55 -22.39
CA GLN A 313 0.81 -5.42 -23.31
C GLN A 313 0.33 -4.18 -22.54
N ASN A 314 0.70 -3.00 -23.03
CA ASN A 314 0.22 -1.71 -22.50
C ASN A 314 -1.28 -1.46 -22.77
N ILE A 315 -2.01 -2.45 -23.31
CA ILE A 315 -3.46 -2.37 -23.54
C ILE A 315 -4.12 -3.59 -22.89
N LYS A 316 -5.00 -3.34 -21.93
CA LYS A 316 -5.97 -4.29 -21.37
C LYS A 316 -7.28 -4.13 -22.13
N THR A 317 -7.94 -5.23 -22.50
CA THR A 317 -9.19 -5.19 -23.26
C THR A 317 -10.31 -5.90 -22.52
N SER A 318 -11.42 -5.20 -22.33
CA SER A 318 -12.68 -5.71 -21.78
C SER A 318 -13.74 -5.74 -22.87
N LEU A 319 -14.39 -6.89 -23.06
CA LEU A 319 -15.45 -7.07 -24.05
C LEU A 319 -16.83 -6.83 -23.41
N GLN A 320 -17.73 -6.16 -24.14
CA GLN A 320 -19.12 -5.94 -23.71
C GLN A 320 -19.88 -7.23 -23.37
N GLN A 321 -19.48 -8.37 -23.96
CA GLN A 321 -20.09 -9.67 -23.70
C GLN A 321 -19.74 -10.22 -22.31
N ASN A 322 -18.60 -9.79 -21.74
CA ASN A 322 -18.05 -10.32 -20.49
C ASN A 322 -18.28 -9.38 -19.30
N LEU A 323 -18.33 -8.07 -19.56
CA LEU A 323 -18.43 -7.05 -18.52
C LEU A 323 -19.32 -5.93 -19.04
N SER A 324 -20.26 -5.45 -18.20
CA SER A 324 -21.07 -4.30 -18.58
C SER A 324 -20.24 -3.03 -18.59
N HIS A 325 -20.65 -2.02 -19.37
CA HIS A 325 -19.95 -0.74 -19.41
C HIS A 325 -20.00 -0.01 -18.07
N GLU A 326 -21.08 -0.19 -17.29
CA GLU A 326 -21.21 0.43 -15.97
C GLU A 326 -20.24 -0.20 -14.97
N ASP A 327 -20.16 -1.53 -14.95
CA ASP A 327 -19.23 -2.27 -14.09
C ASP A 327 -17.77 -1.99 -14.47
N TRP A 328 -17.47 -1.92 -15.77
CA TRP A 328 -16.15 -1.53 -16.22
C TRP A 328 -15.78 -0.10 -15.79
N ARG A 329 -16.74 0.84 -15.76
CA ARG A 329 -16.52 2.21 -15.30
C ARG A 329 -16.41 2.32 -13.78
N SER A 330 -17.16 1.53 -13.01
CA SER A 330 -17.09 1.53 -11.54
C SER A 330 -15.71 1.06 -11.06
N LYS A 331 -14.98 0.32 -11.91
CA LYS A 331 -13.56 0.00 -11.76
C LYS A 331 -12.57 1.17 -11.98
N ALA A 332 -12.98 2.40 -12.24
CA ALA A 332 -12.07 3.55 -12.19
C ALA A 332 -11.93 4.17 -10.79
N LEU A 333 -10.74 4.67 -10.43
CA LEU A 333 -10.57 5.54 -9.26
C LEU A 333 -11.48 6.77 -9.43
N PRO A 334 -12.43 7.01 -8.52
CA PRO A 334 -13.34 8.13 -8.67
C PRO A 334 -12.61 9.45 -8.38
N PRO A 335 -12.92 10.54 -9.11
CA PRO A 335 -12.26 11.83 -8.89
C PRO A 335 -12.82 12.55 -7.67
N PRO A 336 -12.09 13.55 -7.15
CA PRO A 336 -12.63 14.52 -6.21
C PRO A 336 -13.91 15.17 -6.75
N LEU A 337 -14.83 15.58 -5.87
CA LEU A 337 -16.04 16.29 -6.29
C LEU A 337 -15.67 17.74 -6.65
N LYS A 338 -16.09 18.21 -7.84
CA LYS A 338 -15.76 19.54 -8.41
C LYS A 338 -16.09 20.72 -7.48
N GLN A 339 -17.04 20.57 -6.59
CA GLN A 339 -17.42 21.57 -5.59
C GLN A 339 -16.37 21.79 -4.49
N PHE A 340 -15.39 20.90 -4.38
CA PHE A 340 -14.27 21.01 -3.46
C PHE A 340 -12.99 21.45 -4.17
N ARG A 341 -13.02 22.58 -4.90
CA ARG A 341 -11.79 23.17 -5.41
C ARG A 341 -10.84 23.42 -4.23
N ALA A 342 -9.61 22.91 -4.33
CA ALA A 342 -8.60 22.86 -3.26
C ALA A 342 -8.93 21.94 -2.06
N ILE A 343 -9.26 20.67 -2.29
CA ILE A 343 -9.46 19.66 -1.22
C ILE A 343 -8.24 19.58 -0.29
N LEU A 344 -7.05 19.64 -0.88
CA LEU A 344 -5.80 19.43 -0.17
C LEU A 344 -4.84 20.58 -0.52
N PRO A 345 -4.98 21.74 0.13
CA PRO A 345 -4.22 22.94 -0.22
C PRO A 345 -2.72 22.77 0.03
N ASN A 346 -2.31 21.86 0.92
CA ASN A 346 -0.90 21.64 1.25
C ASN A 346 -0.26 20.48 0.48
N LEU A 347 -1.01 19.79 -0.40
CA LEU A 347 -0.52 18.61 -1.08
C LEU A 347 0.60 18.99 -2.06
N THR A 348 1.80 18.47 -1.81
CA THR A 348 2.98 18.68 -2.65
C THR A 348 3.44 17.41 -3.36
N PHE A 349 3.11 16.24 -2.82
CA PHE A 349 3.50 14.93 -3.34
C PHE A 349 2.26 14.04 -3.54
N LEU A 350 2.12 13.47 -4.74
CA LEU A 350 1.05 12.53 -5.09
C LEU A 350 1.63 11.29 -5.73
N GLU A 351 1.26 10.13 -5.21
CA GLU A 351 1.64 8.82 -5.73
C GLU A 351 0.39 8.01 -6.08
N LEU A 352 0.33 7.53 -7.31
CA LEU A 352 -0.78 6.78 -7.90
C LEU A 352 -0.25 5.42 -8.36
N ARG A 353 -0.73 4.31 -7.79
CA ARG A 353 -0.17 2.98 -8.09
C ARG A 353 -1.21 1.92 -8.35
N GLN A 354 -1.03 1.13 -9.40
CA GLN A 354 -1.90 0.03 -9.78
C GLN A 354 -3.36 0.52 -9.83
N LEU A 355 -3.64 1.53 -10.65
CA LEU A 355 -4.94 2.20 -10.71
C LEU A 355 -5.47 2.22 -12.14
N GLU A 356 -6.77 1.97 -12.30
CA GLU A 356 -7.50 2.31 -13.54
C GLU A 356 -8.20 3.67 -13.34
N ILE A 357 -8.15 4.56 -14.33
CA ILE A 357 -8.74 5.90 -14.21
C ILE A 357 -9.30 6.45 -15.52
N MET A 358 -10.39 7.21 -15.42
CA MET A 358 -10.93 7.98 -16.55
C MET A 358 -10.08 9.25 -16.78
N ALA A 359 -9.83 9.61 -18.04
CA ALA A 359 -9.05 10.79 -18.36
C ALA A 359 -9.61 12.10 -17.77
N CYS A 360 -10.92 12.30 -17.84
CA CYS A 360 -11.55 13.49 -17.26
C CYS A 360 -11.36 13.57 -15.74
N ASP A 361 -11.30 12.41 -15.08
CA ASP A 361 -11.19 12.29 -13.63
C ASP A 361 -9.75 12.58 -13.18
N LEU A 362 -8.77 12.10 -13.95
CA LEU A 362 -7.35 12.42 -13.75
C LEU A 362 -7.07 13.92 -13.93
N VAL A 363 -7.62 14.54 -14.99
CA VAL A 363 -7.52 15.99 -15.19
C VAL A 363 -8.18 16.74 -14.02
N CYS A 364 -9.38 16.34 -13.59
CA CYS A 364 -10.05 16.94 -12.42
C CYS A 364 -9.20 16.84 -11.15
N MET A 365 -8.48 15.74 -10.93
CA MET A 365 -7.54 15.62 -9.80
C MET A 365 -6.41 16.64 -9.92
N PHE A 366 -5.78 16.76 -11.09
CA PHE A 366 -4.67 17.68 -11.28
C PHE A 366 -5.07 19.15 -11.12
N GLU A 367 -6.27 19.53 -11.56
CA GLU A 367 -6.86 20.85 -11.34
C GLU A 367 -7.19 21.11 -9.85
N SER A 368 -7.43 20.05 -9.07
CA SER A 368 -7.79 20.15 -7.65
C SER A 368 -6.58 20.33 -6.73
N PHE A 369 -5.36 20.00 -7.20
CA PHE A 369 -4.12 20.01 -6.41
C PHE A 369 -3.17 21.12 -6.89
N THR A 370 -3.44 22.34 -6.46
CA THR A 370 -2.78 23.56 -6.97
C THR A 370 -1.30 23.71 -6.58
N ASN A 371 -0.85 23.03 -5.51
CA ASN A 371 0.52 23.13 -4.99
C ASN A 371 1.36 21.87 -5.25
N LEU A 372 0.91 21.00 -6.15
CA LEU A 372 1.61 19.75 -6.42
C LEU A 372 2.97 20.01 -7.10
N LYS A 373 4.04 19.49 -6.49
CA LYS A 373 5.44 19.62 -6.95
C LYS A 373 6.01 18.30 -7.45
N GLU A 374 5.48 17.18 -6.97
CA GLU A 374 5.96 15.84 -7.28
C GLU A 374 4.80 14.89 -7.56
N LEU A 375 4.90 14.17 -8.68
CA LEU A 375 3.91 13.19 -9.13
C LEU A 375 4.59 11.88 -9.48
N HIS A 376 4.20 10.80 -8.82
CA HIS A 376 4.63 9.44 -9.10
C HIS A 376 3.45 8.61 -9.63
N MET A 377 3.64 7.92 -10.74
CA MET A 377 2.66 7.00 -11.31
C MET A 377 3.32 5.65 -11.62
N ASP A 378 2.78 4.56 -11.09
CA ASP A 378 3.28 3.20 -11.36
C ASP A 378 2.11 2.23 -11.62
N GLY A 379 1.96 1.77 -12.86
CA GLY A 379 0.86 0.87 -13.24
C GLY A 379 -0.47 1.60 -13.31
N VAL A 380 -0.52 2.73 -14.00
CA VAL A 380 -1.76 3.53 -14.17
C VAL A 380 -2.32 3.31 -15.56
N PHE A 381 -3.59 2.89 -15.65
CA PHE A 381 -4.28 2.59 -16.90
C PHE A 381 -5.37 3.60 -17.20
N LEU A 382 -5.32 4.23 -18.38
CA LEU A 382 -6.39 5.12 -18.86
C LEU A 382 -7.54 4.31 -19.45
N LYS A 383 -8.73 4.52 -18.89
CA LYS A 383 -9.96 3.94 -19.41
C LYS A 383 -10.40 4.63 -20.70
N THR A 384 -10.60 3.83 -21.74
CA THR A 384 -11.02 4.26 -23.08
C THR A 384 -12.13 3.38 -23.62
N VAL A 385 -12.99 3.93 -24.47
CA VAL A 385 -14.11 3.21 -25.08
C VAL A 385 -13.87 3.14 -26.57
N TYR A 386 -13.89 1.93 -27.13
CA TYR A 386 -13.95 1.70 -28.55
C TYR A 386 -15.38 1.37 -28.96
N ASN A 387 -15.86 1.99 -30.03
CA ASN A 387 -17.16 1.72 -30.63
C ASN A 387 -17.02 1.55 -32.14
N SER A 388 -17.44 0.40 -32.68
CA SER A 388 -17.40 0.12 -34.12
C SER A 388 -18.20 1.11 -34.98
N GLU A 389 -19.26 1.71 -34.43
CA GLU A 389 -20.07 2.71 -35.14
C GLU A 389 -19.40 4.10 -35.19
N SER A 390 -18.44 4.36 -34.30
CA SER A 390 -17.71 5.62 -34.20
C SER A 390 -16.27 5.36 -33.73
N PRO A 391 -15.38 4.84 -34.60
CA PRO A 391 -14.07 4.31 -34.23
C PRO A 391 -13.01 5.38 -33.89
N ASN A 392 -13.40 6.49 -33.25
CA ASN A 392 -12.48 7.55 -32.81
C ASN A 392 -11.72 7.12 -31.55
N ALA A 393 -10.64 6.36 -31.74
CA ALA A 393 -9.71 5.96 -30.67
C ALA A 393 -8.92 7.12 -30.06
N ASN A 394 -8.78 8.24 -30.79
CA ASN A 394 -7.86 9.33 -30.44
C ASN A 394 -8.44 10.37 -29.47
N ASN A 395 -9.66 10.13 -28.95
CA ASN A 395 -10.34 11.04 -28.03
C ASN A 395 -9.60 11.15 -26.69
N THR A 396 -8.99 10.07 -26.24
CA THR A 396 -8.30 10.00 -24.95
C THR A 396 -6.93 9.35 -25.15
N LEU A 397 -5.87 10.11 -24.91
CA LEU A 397 -4.49 9.67 -25.08
C LEU A 397 -3.63 10.11 -23.88
N TRP A 398 -2.58 9.37 -23.58
CA TRP A 398 -1.60 9.74 -22.55
C TRP A 398 -0.80 10.97 -22.95
N ILE A 399 -0.33 11.02 -24.20
CA ILE A 399 0.54 12.03 -24.78
C ILE A 399 -0.21 12.85 -25.82
N GLY A 400 -0.82 12.18 -26.80
CA GLY A 400 -1.43 12.82 -27.97
C GLY A 400 -0.67 12.59 -29.27
N LEU A 401 -1.11 13.25 -30.34
CA LEU A 401 -0.50 13.14 -31.67
C LEU A 401 0.53 14.26 -31.90
N PRO A 402 1.66 13.96 -32.57
CA PRO A 402 2.69 14.96 -32.86
C PRO A 402 2.18 16.01 -33.85
N ASN A 403 2.56 17.27 -33.64
CA ASN A 403 2.27 18.43 -34.51
C ASN A 403 0.78 18.73 -34.71
N VAL A 404 -0.09 18.16 -33.87
CA VAL A 404 -1.53 18.36 -33.90
C VAL A 404 -1.97 18.93 -32.55
N PRO A 405 -2.82 19.97 -32.50
CA PRO A 405 -3.42 20.40 -31.24
C PRO A 405 -4.53 19.43 -30.83
N PRO A 406 -4.73 19.17 -29.52
CA PRO A 406 -5.86 18.38 -29.06
C PRO A 406 -7.17 19.07 -29.50
N PRO A 407 -8.08 18.36 -30.19
CA PRO A 407 -9.41 18.89 -30.50
C PRO A 407 -10.20 19.22 -29.23
N ALA A 408 -11.24 20.04 -29.35
CA ALA A 408 -11.95 20.62 -28.20
C ALA A 408 -12.53 19.59 -27.21
N ASP A 409 -12.87 18.39 -27.67
CA ASP A 409 -13.45 17.31 -26.86
C ASP A 409 -12.46 16.17 -26.54
N HIS A 410 -11.19 16.34 -26.91
CA HIS A 410 -10.15 15.32 -26.69
C HIS A 410 -9.35 15.62 -25.42
N LEU A 411 -8.98 14.56 -24.70
CA LEU A 411 -8.20 14.62 -23.46
C LEU A 411 -6.85 13.94 -23.67
N TRP A 412 -5.83 14.75 -23.95
CA TRP A 412 -4.44 14.31 -24.06
C TRP A 412 -3.67 14.67 -22.79
N ILE A 413 -3.45 13.69 -21.91
CA ILE A 413 -3.10 13.94 -20.50
C ILE A 413 -1.81 14.76 -20.34
N ALA A 414 -0.73 14.42 -21.04
CA ALA A 414 0.56 15.11 -20.91
C ALA A 414 0.46 16.59 -21.30
N THR A 415 -0.26 16.90 -22.38
CA THR A 415 -0.49 18.29 -22.81
C THR A 415 -1.36 19.07 -21.81
N HIS A 416 -2.39 18.43 -21.23
CA HIS A 416 -3.20 19.04 -20.18
C HIS A 416 -2.38 19.30 -18.92
N MET A 417 -1.58 18.32 -18.48
CA MET A 417 -0.71 18.46 -17.32
C MET A 417 0.28 19.61 -17.47
N ARG A 418 0.94 19.69 -18.63
CA ARG A 418 1.86 20.78 -18.95
C ARG A 418 1.19 22.14 -18.76
N LYS A 419 -0.02 22.30 -19.32
CA LYS A 419 -0.82 23.53 -19.22
C LYS A 419 -1.22 23.88 -17.79
N ILE A 420 -1.52 22.88 -16.96
CA ILE A 420 -2.04 23.10 -15.60
C ILE A 420 -0.90 23.44 -14.61
N ARG A 421 0.36 23.08 -14.89
CA ARG A 421 1.40 23.00 -13.84
C ARG A 421 2.71 23.70 -14.14
N ALA A 422 2.73 25.02 -13.95
CA ALA A 422 3.98 25.79 -13.77
C ALA A 422 4.73 25.47 -12.45
N GLN A 423 4.31 24.48 -11.64
CA GLN A 423 4.93 24.15 -10.34
C GLN A 423 5.44 22.71 -10.20
N LEU A 424 5.11 21.80 -11.13
CA LEU A 424 5.58 20.42 -11.08
C LEU A 424 7.09 20.42 -11.36
N ARG A 425 7.87 19.84 -10.43
CA ARG A 425 9.33 19.76 -10.53
C ARG A 425 9.79 18.35 -10.82
N VAL A 426 9.04 17.36 -10.31
CA VAL A 426 9.37 15.95 -10.43
C VAL A 426 8.14 15.23 -10.97
N CYS A 427 8.32 14.48 -12.05
CA CYS A 427 7.31 13.61 -12.62
C CYS A 427 7.97 12.28 -12.95
N LEU A 428 7.61 11.25 -12.18
CA LEU A 428 8.16 9.91 -12.31
C LEU A 428 7.06 8.95 -12.69
N VAL A 429 7.34 8.14 -13.71
CA VAL A 429 6.32 7.31 -14.32
C VAL A 429 6.89 5.93 -14.66
N SER A 430 6.07 4.90 -14.47
CA SER A 430 6.35 3.54 -14.90
C SER A 430 5.06 2.82 -15.23
N ASN A 431 5.08 1.99 -16.27
CA ASN A 431 3.97 1.10 -16.62
C ASN A 431 2.65 1.85 -16.89
N LEU A 432 2.67 2.89 -17.72
CA LEU A 432 1.43 3.47 -18.24
C LEU A 432 0.78 2.52 -19.26
N GLY A 433 -0.54 2.46 -19.24
CA GLY A 433 -1.29 1.67 -20.19
C GLY A 433 -2.70 2.18 -20.45
N TYR A 434 -3.43 1.46 -21.29
CA TYR A 434 -4.83 1.70 -21.61
C TYR A 434 -5.65 0.51 -21.13
N ASP A 435 -6.79 0.79 -20.52
CA ASP A 435 -7.84 -0.19 -20.33
C ASP A 435 -8.97 0.17 -21.30
N GLN A 436 -9.27 -0.73 -22.22
CA GLN A 436 -10.14 -0.50 -23.35
C GLN A 436 -11.42 -1.31 -23.20
N TYR A 437 -12.55 -0.63 -23.24
CA TYR A 437 -13.86 -1.26 -23.34
C TYR A 437 -14.31 -1.34 -24.80
N MET A 438 -14.55 -2.54 -25.29
CA MET A 438 -14.93 -2.83 -26.67
C MET A 438 -16.44 -2.97 -26.80
N MET A 439 -17.05 -2.04 -27.55
CA MET A 439 -18.45 -2.11 -28.00
C MET A 439 -18.50 -2.50 -29.48
N GLY A 440 -19.19 -3.60 -29.78
CA GLY A 440 -19.37 -4.09 -31.14
C GLY A 440 -18.26 -5.03 -31.63
N GLU A 441 -18.09 -5.09 -32.94
CA GLU A 441 -17.10 -5.95 -33.59
C GLU A 441 -15.68 -5.43 -33.36
N PRO A 442 -14.69 -6.33 -33.19
CA PRO A 442 -13.31 -5.92 -33.04
C PRO A 442 -12.84 -5.13 -34.27
N PRO A 443 -11.94 -4.16 -34.10
CA PRO A 443 -11.44 -3.36 -35.21
C PRO A 443 -10.70 -4.26 -36.21
N GLU A 444 -10.87 -3.98 -37.51
CA GLU A 444 -10.16 -4.70 -38.57
C GLU A 444 -8.64 -4.42 -38.55
N ASN A 445 -8.23 -3.28 -37.97
CA ASN A 445 -6.83 -2.87 -37.80
C ASN A 445 -6.52 -2.67 -36.31
N GLU A 446 -5.25 -2.80 -35.92
CA GLU A 446 -4.81 -2.41 -34.58
C GLU A 446 -5.12 -0.94 -34.30
N LEU A 447 -5.65 -0.66 -33.11
CA LEU A 447 -6.03 0.68 -32.72
C LEU A 447 -4.76 1.51 -32.47
N THR A 448 -4.70 2.66 -33.14
CA THR A 448 -3.55 3.57 -33.12
C THR A 448 -3.62 4.47 -31.89
N TYR A 449 -3.23 3.92 -30.75
CA TYR A 449 -2.86 4.73 -29.58
C TYR A 449 -1.49 5.40 -29.82
N ASP A 450 -1.04 6.24 -28.88
CA ASP A 450 0.26 6.91 -28.90
C ASP A 450 1.42 6.02 -28.40
N LEU A 451 1.33 4.70 -28.62
CA LEU A 451 2.31 3.72 -28.15
C LEU A 451 3.61 3.72 -28.96
N GLU A 452 3.55 4.10 -30.23
CA GLU A 452 4.71 4.18 -31.10
C GLU A 452 5.46 5.50 -30.90
N ASP A 453 6.81 5.44 -30.87
CA ASP A 453 7.66 6.63 -30.80
C ASP A 453 7.80 7.29 -32.17
N PRO A 454 7.24 8.50 -32.38
CA PRO A 454 7.30 9.17 -33.68
C PRO A 454 8.72 9.55 -34.11
N SER A 455 9.69 9.57 -33.19
CA SER A 455 11.09 9.83 -33.51
C SER A 455 11.84 8.59 -34.05
N GLY A 456 11.26 7.40 -33.94
CA GLY A 456 11.92 6.14 -34.31
C GLY A 456 13.05 5.71 -33.36
N LEU A 457 13.21 6.38 -32.21
CA LEU A 457 14.24 6.05 -31.21
C LEU A 457 13.80 4.95 -30.22
N SER A 458 12.60 4.40 -30.40
CA SER A 458 12.04 3.34 -29.55
C SER A 458 11.92 3.73 -28.07
N ARG A 459 11.68 5.02 -27.77
CA ARG A 459 11.44 5.49 -26.41
C ARG A 459 10.10 4.96 -25.88
N SER A 460 10.07 4.54 -24.62
CA SER A 460 8.86 4.01 -24.00
C SER A 460 7.76 5.07 -23.89
N LEU A 461 6.50 4.62 -23.73
CA LEU A 461 5.37 5.50 -23.45
C LEU A 461 5.64 6.36 -22.20
N ASP A 462 6.19 5.76 -21.14
CA ASP A 462 6.49 6.43 -19.87
C ASP A 462 7.48 7.59 -20.05
N LEU A 463 8.60 7.35 -20.74
CA LEU A 463 9.62 8.37 -20.99
C LEU A 463 9.04 9.53 -21.80
N ARG A 464 8.37 9.23 -22.91
CA ARG A 464 7.77 10.24 -23.78
C ARG A 464 6.68 11.03 -23.05
N PHE A 465 5.89 10.38 -22.19
CA PHE A 465 4.91 11.04 -21.34
C PHE A 465 5.57 12.05 -20.41
N VAL A 466 6.63 11.66 -19.69
CA VAL A 466 7.33 12.55 -18.75
C VAL A 466 7.92 13.74 -19.48
N GLU A 467 8.61 13.51 -20.60
CA GLU A 467 9.17 14.59 -21.40
C GLU A 467 8.09 15.58 -21.85
N VAL A 468 6.98 15.08 -22.38
CA VAL A 468 5.89 15.93 -22.85
C VAL A 468 5.22 16.64 -21.66
N ALA A 469 4.92 15.97 -20.56
CA ALA A 469 4.29 16.59 -19.39
C ALA A 469 5.17 17.69 -18.76
N MET A 470 6.49 17.51 -18.79
CA MET A 470 7.49 18.45 -18.25
C MET A 470 7.93 19.52 -19.26
N GLY A 471 7.44 19.46 -20.49
CA GLY A 471 7.72 20.44 -21.55
C GLY A 471 9.09 20.28 -22.23
N ILE A 472 9.70 19.11 -22.10
CA ILE A 472 11.00 18.77 -22.69
C ILE A 472 10.86 18.66 -24.21
N LYS A 473 11.80 19.29 -24.91
CA LYS A 473 11.86 19.30 -26.38
C LYS A 473 12.05 17.88 -26.92
N GLN A 474 11.23 17.55 -27.92
CA GLN A 474 11.26 16.24 -28.53
C GLN A 474 12.35 16.13 -29.63
N PRO A 475 12.97 14.96 -29.79
CA PRO A 475 13.82 14.66 -30.94
C PRO A 475 13.02 14.76 -32.24
N ALA A 476 13.70 15.07 -33.33
CA ALA A 476 13.09 15.09 -34.66
C ALA A 476 12.68 13.67 -35.10
N ALA A 477 11.72 13.60 -36.02
CA ALA A 477 11.38 12.37 -36.71
C ALA A 477 12.56 11.84 -37.55
N PRO A 478 12.54 10.56 -37.98
CA PRO A 478 13.63 9.98 -38.79
C PRO A 478 13.91 10.73 -40.11
N ASP A 479 12.93 11.47 -40.63
CA ASP A 479 13.05 12.32 -41.81
C ASP A 479 13.59 13.73 -41.51
N GLY A 480 13.92 14.02 -40.25
CA GLY A 480 14.41 15.31 -39.77
C GLY A 480 13.32 16.33 -39.48
N THR A 481 12.03 15.97 -39.63
CA THR A 481 10.93 16.90 -39.32
C THR A 481 10.83 17.12 -37.80
N PRO A 482 10.57 18.37 -37.35
CA PRO A 482 10.42 18.64 -35.93
C PRO A 482 9.15 17.98 -35.38
N ILE A 483 9.25 17.42 -34.17
CA ILE A 483 8.12 16.89 -33.42
C ILE A 483 7.79 17.87 -32.30
N THR A 484 6.56 18.37 -32.28
CA THR A 484 6.06 19.27 -31.24
C THR A 484 4.70 18.81 -30.76
N TYR A 485 4.52 18.71 -29.44
CA TYR A 485 3.22 18.46 -28.83
C TYR A 485 2.62 19.78 -28.34
N LEU A 486 1.43 20.12 -28.84
CA LEU A 486 0.80 21.42 -28.60
C LEU A 486 -0.17 21.37 -27.39
N PRO A 487 -0.30 22.46 -26.60
CA PRO A 487 0.39 23.74 -26.75
C PRO A 487 1.88 23.64 -26.37
N ASP A 488 2.72 24.28 -27.18
CA ASP A 488 4.16 24.42 -26.92
C ASP A 488 4.38 25.73 -26.16
N GLU A 489 4.69 25.63 -24.87
CA GLU A 489 4.99 26.79 -24.02
C GLU A 489 6.50 26.95 -23.75
N GLY A 490 7.35 26.13 -24.39
CA GLY A 490 8.81 26.24 -24.33
C GLY A 490 9.42 26.22 -22.92
N SER A 491 9.75 25.03 -22.42
CA SER A 491 10.67 24.88 -21.28
C SER A 491 11.93 24.13 -21.71
N GLU A 492 13.10 24.75 -21.54
CA GLU A 492 14.39 24.07 -21.72
C GLU A 492 14.69 23.26 -20.46
N GLY A 493 14.01 22.12 -20.29
CA GLY A 493 14.34 21.10 -19.29
C GLY A 493 15.10 19.94 -19.93
N LEU A 494 16.26 19.58 -19.38
CA LEU A 494 16.96 18.33 -19.71
C LEU A 494 16.50 17.26 -18.71
N ALA A 495 15.69 16.29 -19.14
CA ALA A 495 15.60 15.02 -18.41
C ALA A 495 16.77 14.16 -18.88
N HIS A 496 17.57 13.69 -17.92
CA HIS A 496 18.55 12.65 -18.19
C HIS A 496 17.84 11.29 -18.24
N ASP A 497 18.34 10.40 -19.12
CA ASP A 497 17.80 9.06 -19.44
C ASP A 497 17.57 8.14 -18.22
N GLU A 498 18.08 8.47 -17.04
CA GLU A 498 18.03 7.62 -15.84
C GLU A 498 17.05 8.12 -14.74
N ASP A 499 16.49 9.33 -14.87
CA ASP A 499 15.79 10.02 -13.76
C ASP A 499 14.25 10.01 -13.86
N TYR A 500 13.63 9.32 -14.83
CA TYR A 500 12.17 9.35 -15.04
C TYR A 500 11.42 8.14 -14.46
N ASN A 501 12.11 7.04 -14.16
CA ASN A 501 11.50 5.76 -13.83
C ASN A 501 11.05 5.73 -12.36
N ALA A 502 9.73 5.72 -12.12
CA ALA A 502 9.16 5.67 -10.78
C ALA A 502 9.62 4.42 -9.99
N ASN A 503 9.68 3.24 -10.61
CA ASN A 503 10.10 2.01 -9.91
C ASN A 503 11.57 2.06 -9.48
N TYR A 504 12.46 2.58 -10.33
CA TYR A 504 13.87 2.74 -9.99
C TYR A 504 14.06 3.77 -8.88
N HIS A 505 13.35 4.90 -8.96
CA HIS A 505 13.45 5.94 -7.96
C HIS A 505 12.88 5.51 -6.60
N LEU A 506 11.71 4.88 -6.58
CA LEU A 506 11.08 4.37 -5.35
C LEU A 506 11.92 3.30 -4.64
N THR A 507 12.79 2.59 -5.36
CA THR A 507 13.69 1.58 -4.79
C THR A 507 15.04 2.15 -4.31
N THR A 508 15.39 3.37 -4.71
CA THR A 508 16.69 4.02 -4.42
C THR A 508 16.59 5.21 -3.47
N GLN A 509 15.44 5.88 -3.38
CA GLN A 509 15.23 7.06 -2.52
C GLN A 509 14.82 6.69 -1.09
N GLN A 510 15.19 7.54 -0.12
CA GLN A 510 15.01 7.26 1.32
C GLN A 510 13.64 7.63 1.93
N ASP A 511 12.72 8.34 1.25
CA ASP A 511 11.44 8.77 1.87
C ASP A 511 10.25 9.06 0.90
N PRO A 512 9.90 8.19 -0.07
CA PRO A 512 8.60 8.31 -0.73
C PRO A 512 7.45 8.00 0.26
N THR A 513 6.23 8.48 -0.02
CA THR A 513 5.05 8.15 0.84
C THR A 513 4.85 6.64 0.96
N SER A 514 5.10 5.89 -0.12
CA SER A 514 5.07 4.43 -0.09
C SER A 514 6.26 3.77 0.62
N ALA A 515 7.32 4.48 1.04
CA ALA A 515 8.32 3.87 1.94
C ALA A 515 7.72 3.53 3.31
N TRP A 516 6.77 4.35 3.78
CA TRP A 516 6.01 4.11 5.00
C TRP A 516 5.13 2.85 4.93
N HIS A 517 4.79 2.40 3.71
CA HIS A 517 4.17 1.09 3.49
C HIS A 517 5.13 -0.05 3.80
N GLN A 518 6.41 0.06 3.48
CA GLN A 518 7.39 -1.00 3.80
C GLN A 518 7.81 -0.96 5.27
N SER A 519 8.07 0.24 5.79
CA SER A 519 8.55 0.48 7.15
C SER A 519 7.94 1.76 7.74
N ILE A 520 7.12 1.62 8.78
CA ILE A 520 6.46 2.72 9.48
C ILE A 520 7.41 3.48 10.42
N ASP A 521 8.58 2.90 10.74
CA ASP A 521 9.64 3.55 11.52
C ASP A 521 10.85 3.98 10.69
N GLY A 522 10.87 3.65 9.39
CA GLY A 522 12.00 3.94 8.48
C GLY A 522 13.23 3.05 8.70
N HIS A 523 13.15 2.02 9.56
CA HIS A 523 14.29 1.18 9.91
C HIS A 523 14.06 -0.30 9.66
N PHE A 524 12.89 -0.82 10.01
CA PHE A 524 12.58 -2.25 9.89
C PHE A 524 11.30 -2.47 9.09
N LYS A 525 11.29 -3.50 8.24
CA LYS A 525 10.05 -3.86 7.54
C LYS A 525 8.97 -4.29 8.52
N ASN A 526 7.77 -3.76 8.36
CA ASN A 526 6.59 -4.29 9.04
C ASN A 526 6.10 -5.52 8.29
N ARG A 527 6.72 -6.68 8.57
CA ARG A 527 6.33 -7.99 8.02
C ARG A 527 6.01 -8.97 9.13
N ASN A 528 4.79 -9.51 9.10
CA ASN A 528 4.39 -10.59 9.99
C ASN A 528 4.38 -11.92 9.24
N ARG A 529 5.40 -12.76 9.52
CA ARG A 529 5.53 -14.08 8.89
C ARG A 529 4.36 -15.00 9.22
N PHE A 530 3.82 -14.92 10.45
CA PHE A 530 2.66 -15.73 10.84
C PHE A 530 1.43 -15.39 9.99
N THR A 531 1.16 -14.09 9.80
CA THR A 531 0.06 -13.61 8.96
C THR A 531 0.18 -14.15 7.54
N ILE A 532 1.36 -14.02 6.92
CA ILE A 532 1.60 -14.48 5.54
C ILE A 532 1.39 -15.99 5.42
N GLU A 533 2.00 -16.79 6.30
CA GLU A 533 1.86 -18.26 6.30
C GLU A 533 0.39 -18.70 6.51
N THR A 534 -0.33 -18.00 7.40
CA THR A 534 -1.75 -18.27 7.68
C THR A 534 -2.63 -17.91 6.49
N LEU A 535 -2.41 -16.77 5.83
CA LEU A 535 -3.13 -16.37 4.62
C LEU A 535 -2.88 -17.35 3.47
N HIS A 536 -1.65 -17.84 3.29
CA HIS A 536 -1.36 -18.91 2.32
C HIS A 536 -2.15 -20.18 2.63
N THR A 537 -2.17 -20.60 3.90
CA THR A 537 -2.95 -21.77 4.34
C THR A 537 -4.45 -21.59 4.06
N PHE A 538 -4.98 -20.38 4.24
CA PHE A 538 -6.36 -20.07 3.90
C PHE A 538 -6.63 -20.15 2.40
N ALA A 539 -5.75 -19.57 1.58
CA ALA A 539 -5.87 -19.61 0.12
C ALA A 539 -5.80 -21.05 -0.41
N GLU A 540 -4.85 -21.87 0.06
CA GLU A 540 -4.70 -23.26 -0.34
C GLU A 540 -5.97 -24.09 -0.03
N ASN A 541 -6.53 -23.93 1.16
CA ASN A 541 -7.75 -24.61 1.57
C ASN A 541 -8.97 -24.12 0.76
N ALA A 542 -9.10 -22.81 0.53
CA ALA A 542 -10.16 -22.27 -0.32
C ALA A 542 -10.04 -22.81 -1.76
N CYS A 543 -8.84 -22.85 -2.34
CA CYS A 543 -8.58 -23.44 -3.65
C CYS A 543 -8.88 -24.95 -3.68
N LYS A 544 -8.61 -25.68 -2.60
CA LYS A 544 -9.02 -27.10 -2.47
C LYS A 544 -10.54 -27.22 -2.52
N GLY A 545 -11.26 -26.44 -1.72
CA GLY A 545 -12.72 -26.42 -1.69
C GLY A 545 -13.34 -26.08 -3.05
N MET A 546 -12.80 -25.09 -3.75
CA MET A 546 -13.27 -24.70 -5.09
C MET A 546 -13.04 -25.80 -6.14
N ARG A 547 -11.90 -26.52 -6.10
CA ARG A 547 -11.65 -27.66 -6.99
C ARG A 547 -12.67 -28.79 -6.77
N LEU A 548 -13.00 -29.07 -5.51
CA LEU A 548 -14.02 -30.08 -5.17
C LEU A 548 -15.41 -29.66 -5.69
N LEU A 549 -15.75 -28.38 -5.56
CA LEU A 549 -17.00 -27.82 -6.08
C LEU A 549 -17.11 -27.95 -7.61
N ASN A 550 -16.06 -27.59 -8.33
CA ASN A 550 -16.03 -27.68 -9.79
C ASN A 550 -16.16 -29.13 -10.26
N ALA A 551 -15.42 -30.06 -9.64
CA ALA A 551 -15.53 -31.50 -9.95
C ALA A 551 -16.94 -32.05 -9.66
N MET A 552 -17.62 -31.56 -8.63
CA MET A 552 -19.01 -31.92 -8.35
C MET A 552 -19.97 -31.40 -9.43
N ARG A 553 -19.80 -30.14 -9.86
CA ARG A 553 -20.61 -29.52 -10.93
C ARG A 553 -20.44 -30.25 -12.26
N GLU A 554 -19.20 -30.58 -12.64
CA GLU A 554 -18.91 -31.37 -13.85
C GLU A 554 -19.60 -32.74 -13.82
N ARG A 555 -19.53 -33.45 -12.68
CA ARG A 555 -20.23 -34.74 -12.51
C ARG A 555 -21.76 -34.63 -12.51
N GLN A 556 -22.32 -33.46 -12.19
CA GLN A 556 -23.76 -33.22 -12.26
C GLN A 556 -24.18 -32.90 -13.70
N GLN A 557 -23.40 -32.10 -14.42
CA GLN A 557 -23.64 -31.80 -15.84
C GLN A 557 -23.54 -33.05 -16.71
N LEU A 558 -22.53 -33.90 -16.49
CA LEU A 558 -22.41 -35.18 -17.21
C LEU A 558 -23.62 -36.09 -16.97
N ARG A 559 -24.12 -36.14 -15.73
CA ARG A 559 -25.31 -36.93 -15.39
C ARG A 559 -26.61 -36.37 -15.96
N GLN A 560 -26.72 -35.06 -16.15
CA GLN A 560 -27.86 -34.43 -16.81
C GLN A 560 -27.86 -34.71 -18.32
N ASN A 561 -26.69 -34.62 -18.96
CA ASN A 561 -26.54 -34.92 -20.39
C ASN A 561 -26.81 -36.40 -20.70
N ASP A 562 -26.47 -37.33 -19.79
CA ASP A 562 -26.78 -38.76 -19.93
C ASP A 562 -28.26 -39.09 -19.69
N SER A 563 -29.04 -38.20 -19.05
CA SER A 563 -30.47 -38.38 -18.82
C SER A 563 -31.37 -37.73 -19.89
N ASP A 564 -30.80 -36.92 -20.77
CA ASP A 564 -31.48 -36.30 -21.92
C ASP A 564 -31.25 -37.08 -23.25
N ILE A 565 -30.54 -38.22 -23.18
CA ILE A 565 -30.40 -39.24 -24.24
C ILE A 565 -31.28 -40.44 -23.87
#